data_AF-A0A3N1UK31-F1
#
_entry.id   AF-A0A3N1UK31-F1
#
_cell.length_a   1.000
_cell.length_b   1.000
_cell.length_c   1.000
_cell.angle_alpha   90.00
_cell.angle_beta   90.00
_cell.angle_gamma   90.00
#
_symmetry.space_group_name_H-M   'P 1'
#
loop_
_entity.id
_entity.type
_entity.pdbx_description
1 polymer ?
#
loop_
_entity_poly.entity_id
_entity_poly.type
_entity_poly.pdbx_seq_one_letter_code
_entity_poly.pdbx_strand_id
1 'polypeptide(L)' 'MPHCGLCGAEAPPQPCVTEKGQCDLWGRKAVLAEDKNKEKTEKCACSAPHSPCP' A
#
# COMPACT_ATOMS: atom_id res chain seq x y z
N MET A 1 6.03 -12.08 -22.88
CA MET A 1 5.62 -11.10 -21.85
C MET A 1 4.13 -11.24 -21.56
N PRO A 2 3.64 -10.86 -20.36
CA PRO A 2 2.20 -10.72 -20.14
C PRO A 2 1.65 -9.62 -21.06
N HIS A 3 0.42 -9.78 -21.53
CA HIS A 3 -0.28 -8.77 -22.33
C HIS A 3 -1.29 -8.04 -21.45
N CYS A 4 -1.51 -6.76 -21.72
CA CYS A 4 -2.49 -5.95 -20.99
C CYS A 4 -3.92 -6.43 -21.30
N GLY A 5 -4.68 -6.82 -20.28
CA GLY A 5 -6.05 -7.31 -20.43
C GLY A 5 -7.08 -6.29 -20.94
N LEU A 6 -6.70 -5.01 -21.07
CA LEU A 6 -7.57 -3.92 -21.56
C LEU A 6 -7.32 -3.58 -23.03
N CYS A 7 -6.06 -3.59 -23.48
CA CYS A 7 -5.67 -3.12 -24.82
C CYS A 7 -4.86 -4.14 -25.63
N GLY A 8 -4.44 -5.26 -25.03
CA GLY A 8 -3.66 -6.30 -25.69
C GLY A 8 -2.19 -5.98 -25.95
N ALA A 9 -1.72 -4.76 -25.63
CA ALA A 9 -0.31 -4.40 -25.77
C ALA A 9 0.59 -5.18 -24.79
N GLU A 10 1.88 -5.27 -25.12
CA GLU A 10 2.87 -5.89 -24.24
C GLU A 10 2.96 -5.12 -22.91
N ALA A 11 2.76 -5.84 -21.79
CA ALA A 11 2.75 -5.26 -20.45
C ALA A 11 4.05 -5.61 -19.69
N PRO A 12 4.55 -4.68 -18.86
CA PRO A 12 5.67 -4.98 -17.98
C PRO A 12 5.29 -6.09 -16.99
N PRO A 13 6.27 -6.90 -16.54
CA PRO A 13 6.03 -7.93 -15.54
C PRO A 13 5.48 -7.28 -14.26
N GLN A 14 4.35 -7.82 -13.77
CA GLN A 14 3.76 -7.36 -12.53
C GLN A 14 4.66 -7.78 -11.35
N PRO A 15 4.90 -6.90 -10.36
CA PRO A 15 5.63 -7.28 -9.16
C PRO A 15 4.87 -8.38 -8.41
N CYS A 16 5.61 -9.38 -7.91
CA CYS A 16 5.02 -10.42 -7.09
C CYS A 16 4.94 -9.96 -5.63
N VAL A 17 3.92 -10.45 -4.91
CA VAL A 17 3.82 -10.28 -3.47
C VAL A 17 4.54 -11.45 -2.80
N THR A 18 5.51 -11.15 -1.96
CA THR A 18 6.26 -12.13 -1.18
C THR A 18 5.35 -12.85 -0.17
N GLU A 19 5.77 -14.02 0.33
CA GLU A 19 5.04 -14.79 1.37
C GLU A 19 4.78 -13.98 2.65
N LYS A 20 5.56 -12.92 2.88
CA LYS A 20 5.39 -11.99 4.02
C LYS A 20 4.33 -10.89 3.76
N GLY A 21 3.65 -10.94 2.61
CA GLY A 21 2.67 -9.93 2.21
C GLY A 21 3.30 -8.59 1.79
N GLN A 22 4.54 -8.61 1.28
CA GLN A 22 5.27 -7.40 0.85
C GLN A 22 5.53 -7.42 -0.65
N CYS A 23 5.51 -6.25 -1.29
CA CYS A 23 5.93 -6.09 -2.69
C CYS A 23 7.43 -6.38 -2.83
N ASP A 24 7.82 -7.29 -3.72
CA ASP A 24 9.22 -7.69 -3.96
C ASP A 24 10.11 -6.52 -4.43
N LEU A 25 9.56 -5.57 -5.20
CA LEU A 25 10.31 -4.42 -5.73
C LEU A 25 10.53 -3.29 -4.72
N TRP A 26 9.58 -3.09 -3.79
CA TRP A 26 9.61 -1.93 -2.88
C TRP A 26 9.81 -2.31 -1.42
N GLY A 27 9.70 -3.60 -1.07
CA GLY A 27 9.73 -4.11 0.30
C GLY A 27 8.58 -3.60 1.18
N ARG A 28 7.60 -2.88 0.61
CA ARG A 28 6.46 -2.32 1.35
C ARG A 28 5.36 -3.35 1.49
N LYS A 29 4.71 -3.36 2.65
CA LYS A 29 3.54 -4.20 2.90
C LYS A 29 2.43 -3.86 1.91
N ALA A 30 1.96 -4.87 1.19
CA ALA A 30 0.78 -4.74 0.34
C ALA A 30 -0.43 -4.67 1.28
N VAL A 31 -1.08 -3.51 1.33
CA VAL A 31 -2.28 -3.28 2.15
C VAL A 31 -3.37 -2.73 1.26
N LEU A 32 -4.60 -3.25 1.44
CA LEU A 32 -5.78 -2.71 0.78
C LEU A 32 -6.03 -1.27 1.25
N ALA A 33 -6.65 -0.46 0.40
CA ALA A 33 -6.96 0.92 0.71
C ALA A 33 -7.85 1.04 1.97
N GLU A 34 -8.74 0.07 2.18
CA GLU A 34 -9.63 -0.02 3.34
C GLU A 34 -8.87 -0.27 4.65
N ASP A 35 -7.80 -1.08 4.61
CA ASP A 35 -6.95 -1.38 5.76
C ASP A 35 -6.00 -0.23 6.15
N LYS A 36 -5.66 0.66 5.20
CA LYS A 36 -4.84 1.84 5.49
C LYS A 36 -5.49 2.79 6.50
N ASN A 37 -6.82 2.78 6.59
CA ASN A 37 -7.56 3.63 7.53
C ASN A 37 -7.51 3.07 8.96
N LYS A 38 -7.58 1.75 9.13
CA LYS A 38 -7.52 1.09 10.44
C LYS A 38 -6.18 1.32 11.15
N GLU A 39 -5.05 1.19 10.44
CA GLU A 39 -3.72 1.37 11.06
C GLU A 39 -3.44 2.83 11.48
N LYS A 40 -4.11 3.81 10.84
CA LYS A 40 -3.99 5.23 11.23
C LYS A 40 -4.79 5.59 12.49
N THR A 41 -5.88 4.88 12.77
CA THR A 41 -6.69 5.10 13.98
C THR A 41 -5.96 4.61 15.24
N GLU A 42 -5.14 3.57 15.15
CA GLU A 42 -4.44 3.00 16.31
C GLU A 42 -3.15 3.74 16.69
N LYS A 43 -2.63 4.61 15.82
CA LYS A 43 -1.48 5.48 16.11
C LYS A 43 -1.86 6.89 16.59
N CYS A 44 -3.14 7.20 16.70
CA CYS A 44 -3.63 8.47 17.24
C CYS A 44 -4.45 8.27 18.52
N ALA A 45 -3.87 7.62 19.54
CA ALA A 45 -4.09 8.07 20.91
C ALA A 45 -3.07 9.21 21.15
N CYS A 46 -3.57 10.45 21.16
CA CYS A 46 -2.82 11.73 21.11
C CYS A 46 -2.37 12.15 19.71
N SER A 47 -3.24 12.87 18.98
CA SER A 47 -2.94 14.14 18.28
C SER A 47 -4.16 14.56 17.48
N ALA A 48 -5.09 15.23 18.18
CA ALA A 48 -6.19 15.98 17.56
C ALA A 48 -5.64 17.10 16.65
N PRO A 49 -6.41 17.55 15.65
CA PRO A 49 -6.03 18.64 14.75
C PRO A 49 -6.11 19.99 15.47
N HIS A 50 -5.16 20.89 15.16
CA HIS A 50 -4.99 22.25 15.69
C HIS A 50 -4.31 22.41 17.07
N SER A 51 -3.07 22.89 16.97
CA SER A 51 -2.33 23.77 17.88
C SER A 51 -1.57 23.16 19.08
N PRO A 52 -0.44 23.80 19.46
CA PRO A 52 0.78 23.12 19.90
C PRO A 52 0.94 23.09 21.44
N CYS A 53 1.75 22.15 21.93
CA CYS A 53 2.10 22.02 23.34
C CYS A 53 3.30 22.93 23.74
N PRO A 54 3.37 23.37 25.01
CA PRO A 54 4.37 24.31 25.55
C PRO A 54 5.81 23.79 25.55
#